data_AF-A0A975PPK5-F1
#
_entry.id   AF-A0A975PPK5-F1
#
_cell.length_a   1.000
_cell.length_b   1.000
_cell.length_c   1.000
_cell.angle_alpha   90.00
_cell.angle_beta   90.00
_cell.angle_gamma   90.00
#
_symmetry.space_group_name_H-M   'P 1'
#
loop_
_entity.id
_entity.type
_entity.pdbx_description
1 polymer ?
#
loop_
_entity_poly.entity_id
_entity_poly.type
_entity_poly.pdbx_seq_one_letter_code
_entity_poly.pdbx_strand_id
1 'polypeptide(L)'
;MIGLPASLPADPVDAPLSRERLELRKAAEGFEAIMIRRMLETARAASFAEQTPLTGGGLRQFEKMRDEHIAEIASSSGAFGFALSIEQQLAQYIDAKEGG
;
A
#
# COMPACT_ATOMS: atom_id res chain seq x y z
N MET A 1 -20.45 -41.40 -29.14
CA MET A 1 -20.88 -40.12 -28.55
C MET A 1 -19.83 -39.67 -27.56
N ILE A 2 -18.96 -38.74 -27.96
CA ILE A 2 -17.91 -38.16 -27.10
C ILE A 2 -18.57 -36.95 -26.42
N GLY A 3 -18.68 -36.98 -25.10
CA GLY A 3 -19.23 -35.87 -24.31
C GLY A 3 -18.28 -34.68 -24.31
N LEU A 4 -18.82 -33.47 -24.47
CA LEU A 4 -18.07 -32.22 -24.35
C LEU A 4 -17.51 -32.05 -22.93
N PRO A 5 -16.31 -31.46 -22.76
CA PRO A 5 -15.86 -31.02 -21.44
C PRO A 5 -16.70 -29.82 -20.98
N ALA A 6 -17.22 -29.90 -19.76
CA ALA A 6 -17.86 -28.78 -19.08
C ALA A 6 -16.86 -27.63 -18.95
N SER A 7 -17.24 -26.45 -19.46
CA SER A 7 -16.50 -25.21 -19.27
C SER A 7 -16.56 -24.84 -17.79
N LEU A 8 -15.40 -24.75 -17.14
CA LEU A 8 -15.27 -24.24 -15.78
C LEU A 8 -15.71 -22.76 -15.78
N PRO A 9 -16.49 -22.31 -14.77
CA PRO A 9 -16.78 -20.88 -14.62
C PRO A 9 -15.46 -20.14 -14.38
N ALA A 10 -15.21 -19.11 -15.19
CA ALA A 10 -14.10 -18.19 -14.97
C ALA A 10 -14.24 -17.55 -13.57
N ASP A 11 -13.14 -17.55 -12.81
CA ASP A 11 -13.09 -16.91 -11.50
C ASP A 11 -13.53 -15.44 -11.58
N PRO A 12 -14.33 -14.92 -10.62
CA PRO A 12 -14.87 -13.56 -10.64
C PRO A 12 -13.83 -12.46 -10.37
N VAL A 13 -12.53 -12.75 -10.52
CA VAL A 13 -11.44 -11.83 -10.12
C VAL A 13 -11.23 -10.67 -11.09
N ASP A 14 -11.85 -10.70 -12.27
CA ASP A 14 -11.61 -9.73 -13.36
C ASP A 14 -12.83 -8.85 -13.72
N ALA A 15 -13.85 -8.80 -12.87
CA ALA A 15 -14.93 -7.85 -13.07
C ALA A 15 -14.38 -6.41 -12.92
N PRO A 16 -14.55 -5.52 -13.92
CA PRO A 16 -14.04 -4.16 -13.83
C PRO A 16 -14.65 -3.45 -12.62
N LEU A 17 -13.78 -2.93 -11.75
CA LEU A 17 -14.16 -2.19 -10.54
C LEU A 17 -15.03 -0.99 -10.92
N SER A 18 -16.09 -0.74 -10.14
CA SER A 18 -16.90 0.47 -10.30
C SER A 18 -16.04 1.72 -10.11
N ARG A 19 -16.48 2.86 -10.64
CA ARG A 19 -15.72 4.11 -10.52
C ARG A 19 -15.51 4.48 -9.06
N GLU A 20 -16.54 4.31 -8.23
CA GLU A 20 -16.50 4.53 -6.79
C GLU A 20 -15.46 3.63 -6.10
N ARG A 21 -15.35 2.36 -6.51
CA ARG A 21 -14.31 1.46 -6.00
C ARG A 21 -12.90 1.88 -6.40
N LEU A 22 -12.71 2.34 -7.65
CA LEU A 22 -11.42 2.84 -8.11
C LEU A 22 -10.97 4.08 -7.33
N GLU A 23 -11.90 4.99 -7.02
CA GLU A 23 -11.62 6.15 -6.16
C GLU A 23 -11.33 5.74 -4.72
N LEU A 24 -12.06 4.74 -4.18
CA LEU A 24 -11.77 4.18 -2.85
C LEU A 24 -10.36 3.60 -2.77
N ARG A 25 -9.96 2.78 -3.75
CA ARG A 25 -8.61 2.21 -3.83
C ARG A 25 -7.55 3.30 -3.83
N LYS A 26 -7.71 4.31 -4.69
CA LYS A 26 -6.78 5.43 -4.80
C LYS A 26 -6.68 6.24 -3.49
N ALA A 27 -7.80 6.44 -2.80
CA ALA A 27 -7.81 7.09 -1.48
C ALA A 27 -7.10 6.25 -0.41
N ALA A 28 -7.31 4.93 -0.42
CA ALA A 28 -6.69 3.99 0.51
C ALA A 28 -5.16 3.92 0.31
N GLU A 29 -4.70 3.90 -0.94
CA GLU A 29 -3.27 4.00 -1.29
C GLU A 29 -2.64 5.31 -0.78
N GLY A 30 -3.34 6.44 -0.99
CA GLY A 30 -2.88 7.75 -0.49
C GLY A 30 -2.79 7.80 1.04
N PHE A 31 -3.73 7.18 1.75
CA PHE A 31 -3.70 7.07 3.20
C PHE A 31 -2.52 6.22 3.70
N GLU A 32 -2.30 5.05 3.09
CA GLU A 32 -1.18 4.17 3.42
C GLU A 32 0.16 4.91 3.25
N ALA A 33 0.33 5.67 2.16
CA ALA A 33 1.52 6.48 1.93
C ALA A 33 1.77 7.51 3.04
N ILE A 34 0.73 8.20 3.52
CA ILE A 34 0.84 9.18 4.62
C ILE A 34 1.22 8.48 5.93
N MET A 35 0.58 7.35 6.25
CA MET A 35 0.91 6.57 7.45
C MET A 35 2.35 6.09 7.45
N ILE A 36 2.82 5.50 6.34
CA ILE A 36 4.19 5.03 6.21
C ILE A 36 5.17 6.19 6.39
N ARG A 37 4.91 7.33 5.74
CA ARG A 37 5.74 8.54 5.90
C ARG A 37 5.82 8.95 7.37
N ARG A 38 4.69 8.94 8.10
CA ARG A 38 4.66 9.29 9.52
C ARG A 38 5.39 8.27 10.41
N MET A 39 5.26 6.98 10.11
CA MET A 39 5.97 5.91 10.80
C MET A 39 7.49 6.06 10.61
N LEU A 40 7.93 6.34 9.38
CA LEU A 40 9.35 6.59 9.05
C LEU A 40 9.90 7.85 9.71
N GLU A 41 9.13 8.95 9.75
CA GLU A 41 9.50 10.15 10.51
C GLU A 41 9.74 9.84 11.99
N THR A 42 8.85 9.05 12.58
CA THR A 42 8.93 8.66 14.00
C THR A 42 10.15 7.76 14.25
N ALA A 43 10.41 6.77 13.39
CA ALA A 43 11.56 5.89 13.48
C ALA A 43 12.90 6.66 13.37
N ARG A 44 12.99 7.65 12.47
CA ARG A 44 14.17 8.52 12.37
C ARG A 44 14.36 9.37 13.62
N ALA A 45 13.30 10.02 14.08
CA ALA A 45 13.37 10.85 15.29
C ALA A 45 13.83 10.04 16.51
N ALA A 46 13.37 8.80 16.66
CA ALA A 46 13.83 7.88 17.71
C ALA A 46 15.32 7.52 17.55
N SER A 47 15.77 7.21 16.33
CA SER A 47 17.19 6.88 16.06
C SER A 47 18.16 8.02 16.35
N PHE A 48 17.76 9.28 16.11
CA PHE A 48 18.59 10.45 16.43
C PHE A 48 18.59 10.82 17.92
N ALA A 49 17.58 10.39 18.69
CA ALA A 49 17.50 10.65 20.13
C ALA A 49 18.47 9.77 20.95
N GLU A 50 18.90 8.61 20.43
CA GLU A 50 19.72 7.66 21.19
C GLU A 50 21.24 7.81 21.01
N GLN A 51 21.76 8.42 19.93
CA GLN A 51 23.21 8.45 19.68
C GLN A 51 23.70 9.72 18.95
N THR A 52 24.37 10.60 19.72
CA THR A 52 25.62 11.35 19.41
C THR A 52 25.67 12.30 18.18
N PRO A 53 26.43 13.42 18.24
CA PRO A 53 26.48 14.41 17.15
C PRO A 53 27.12 13.85 15.87
N LEU A 54 26.31 13.61 14.84
CA LEU A 54 26.78 13.16 13.53
C LEU A 54 27.39 14.33 12.74
N THR A 55 28.71 14.51 12.79
CA THR A 55 29.42 15.51 11.98
C THR A 55 29.98 14.94 10.66
N GLY A 56 29.83 15.71 9.58
CA GLY A 56 30.74 15.83 8.42
C GLY A 56 30.86 14.70 7.38
N GLY A 57 30.67 13.44 7.75
CA GLY A 57 30.85 12.28 6.83
C GLY A 57 29.85 11.14 7.06
N GLY A 58 29.57 10.81 8.32
CA GLY A 58 28.55 9.80 8.66
C GLY A 58 27.13 10.21 8.23
N LEU A 59 26.84 11.52 8.21
CA LEU A 59 25.55 12.05 7.77
C LEU A 59 25.25 11.72 6.30
N ARG A 60 26.21 11.91 5.39
CA ARG A 60 26.02 11.62 3.96
C ARG A 60 25.84 10.13 3.69
N GLN A 61 26.54 9.28 4.44
CA GLN A 61 26.38 7.83 4.33
C GLN A 61 25.01 7.39 4.87
N PHE A 62 24.55 7.99 5.97
CA PHE A 62 23.21 7.77 6.49
C PHE A 62 22.13 8.23 5.51
N GLU A 63 22.28 9.42 4.92
CA GLU A 63 21.38 9.93 3.88
C GLU A 63 21.30 8.97 2.70
N LYS A 64 22.43 8.45 2.21
CA LYS A 64 22.45 7.48 1.12
C LYS A 64 21.75 6.16 1.47
N MET A 65 22.07 5.55 2.61
CA MET A 65 21.41 4.30 3.06
C MET A 65 19.91 4.50 3.30
N ARG A 66 19.53 5.68 3.82
CA ARG A 66 18.14 6.07 4.03
C ARG A 66 17.42 6.23 2.70
N ASP A 67 18.03 6.89 1.71
CA ASP A 67 17.40 7.13 0.42
C ASP A 67 17.25 5.82 -0.37
N GLU A 68 18.23 4.90 -0.28
CA GLU A 68 18.11 3.53 -0.79
C GLU A 68 16.97 2.76 -0.11
N HIS A 69 16.84 2.85 1.21
CA HIS A 69 15.74 2.19 1.94
C HIS A 69 14.35 2.81 1.65
N ILE A 70 14.27 4.13 1.48
CA ILE A 70 13.03 4.79 1.03
C ILE A 70 12.70 4.35 -0.40
N ALA A 71 13.68 4.29 -1.30
CA ALA A 71 13.46 3.85 -2.68
C ALA A 71 12.96 2.41 -2.72
N GLU A 72 13.50 1.53 -1.86
CA GLU A 72 13.00 0.16 -1.68
C GLU A 72 11.53 0.14 -1.22
N ILE A 73 11.21 0.84 -0.13
CA ILE A 73 9.83 0.95 0.40
C ILE A 73 8.88 1.58 -0.63
N ALA A 74 9.34 2.59 -1.37
CA ALA A 74 8.54 3.26 -2.40
C ALA A 74 8.35 2.40 -3.64
N SER A 75 9.31 1.51 -3.96
CA SER A 75 9.18 0.54 -5.04
C SER A 75 8.22 -0.60 -4.71
N SER A 76 8.06 -0.93 -3.42
CA SER A 76 7.02 -1.84 -2.95
C SER A 76 5.65 -1.15 -2.90
N SER A 77 4.89 -1.15 -4.00
CA SER A 77 3.48 -0.76 -3.96
C SER A 77 2.69 -1.73 -3.07
N GLY A 78 1.91 -1.24 -2.10
CA GLY A 78 1.12 -2.09 -1.20
C GLY A 78 1.92 -2.83 -0.12
N ALA A 79 3.12 -2.35 0.22
CA ALA A 79 4.10 -3.03 1.09
C ALA A 79 3.56 -3.48 2.46
N PHE A 80 2.61 -2.73 3.04
CA PHE A 80 2.06 -3.01 4.36
C PHE A 80 0.61 -3.52 4.32
N GLY A 81 -0.01 -3.57 3.13
CA GLY A 81 -1.35 -4.12 2.92
C GLY A 81 -2.48 -3.33 3.57
N PHE A 82 -2.24 -2.11 4.06
CA PHE A 82 -3.28 -1.28 4.67
C PHE A 82 -4.26 -0.75 3.63
N ALA A 83 -3.76 -0.34 2.46
CA ALA A 83 -4.61 0.15 1.38
C ALA A 83 -5.63 -0.92 0.95
N LEU A 84 -5.15 -2.16 0.73
CA LEU A 84 -5.99 -3.30 0.37
C LEU A 84 -7.00 -3.64 1.48
N SER A 85 -6.57 -3.64 2.73
CA SER A 85 -7.47 -3.94 3.87
C SER A 85 -8.59 -2.90 4.00
N ILE A 86 -8.25 -1.61 3.83
CA ILE A 86 -9.20 -0.50 3.86
C ILE A 86 -10.18 -0.60 2.69
N GLU A 87 -9.67 -0.88 1.47
CA GLU A 87 -10.50 -1.11 0.29
C GLU A 87 -11.50 -2.24 0.53
N GLN A 88 -11.04 -3.42 0.98
CA GLN A 88 -11.91 -4.57 1.25
C GLN A 88 -12.97 -4.29 2.31
N GLN A 89 -12.60 -3.60 3.39
CA GLN A 89 -13.54 -3.25 4.47
C GLN A 89 -14.57 -2.21 4.04
N LEU A 90 -14.21 -1.26 3.19
CA LEU A 90 -15.10 -0.18 2.77
C LEU A 90 -15.91 -0.53 1.50
N ALA A 91 -15.40 -1.45 0.69
CA ALA A 91 -16.02 -1.99 -0.50
C ALA A 91 -17.46 -2.47 -0.26
N GLN A 92 -17.72 -3.12 0.88
CA GLN A 92 -19.06 -3.61 1.23
C GLN A 92 -20.12 -2.50 1.33
N TYR A 93 -19.71 -1.28 1.71
CA TYR A 93 -20.63 -0.15 1.84
C TYR A 93 -20.92 0.52 0.49
N ILE A 94 -19.98 0.43 -0.47
CA ILE A 94 -20.20 0.88 -1.85
C ILE A 94 -21.17 -0.08 -2.55
N ASP A 95 -20.98 -1.39 -2.38
CA ASP A 95 -21.86 -2.39 -2.99
C ASP A 95 -23.27 -2.35 -2.46
N ALA A 96 -23.42 -2.21 -1.15
CA ALA A 96 -24.73 -2.07 -0.52
C ALA A 96 -25.48 -0.81 -1.00
N LYS A 97 -24.74 0.22 -1.44
CA LYS A 97 -25.30 1.45 -2.01
C LYS A 97 -25.68 1.29 -3.48
N GLU A 98 -24.94 0.51 -4.26
CA GLU A 98 -25.21 0.27 -5.69
C GLU A 98 -26.32 -0.77 -5.92
N GLY A 99 -26.52 -1.68 -4.97
CA GLY A 99 -27.52 -2.77 -5.05
C GLY A 99 -28.93 -2.45 -4.55
N GLY A 100 -29.25 -1.18 -4.23
CA GLY A 100 -30.57 -0.71 -3.79
C GLY A 100 -31.13 0.38 -4.71
#